data_AF-A0A7S3SR22-F1
#
_entry.id   AF-A0A7S3SR22-F1
#
_cell.length_a   1.000
_cell.length_b   1.000
_cell.length_c   1.000
_cell.angle_alpha   90.00
_cell.angle_beta   90.00
_cell.angle_gamma   90.00
#
_symmetry.space_group_name_H-M   'P 1'
#
loop_
_entity.id
_entity.type
_entity.pdbx_description
1 polymer ?
#
loop_
_entity_poly.entity_id
_entity_poly.type
_entity_poly.pdbx_seq_one_letter_code
_entity_poly.pdbx_strand_id
1 'polypeptide(L)'
;ATFQFDEAASARAAAGKSQLEALAADTTCSARAVDRLRGGCREMDDQSQSRLAVDFTNCHLAKSGLTTYECTSEMSLADCTKPMVDSAAALAFNAYTHFYTHAESMCSYLQSREFQRSTETLVDQLHASAQGTASQLDSLKKDTESLG
;
A
#
# COMPACT_ATOMS: atom_id res chain seq x y z
N ALA A 1 -12.24 5.80 -32.58
CA ALA A 1 -12.83 4.99 -31.48
C ALA A 1 -11.84 4.71 -30.36
N THR A 2 -10.53 4.65 -30.60
CA THR A 2 -9.49 4.28 -29.62
C THR A 2 -9.31 5.28 -28.47
N PHE A 3 -9.37 6.59 -28.75
CA PHE A 3 -9.13 7.65 -27.75
C PHE A 3 -10.16 7.68 -26.61
N GLN A 4 -11.41 7.29 -26.91
CA GLN A 4 -12.52 7.32 -25.95
C GLN A 4 -12.50 6.12 -24.98
N PHE A 5 -11.88 5.00 -25.38
CA PHE A 5 -11.63 3.86 -24.50
C PHE A 5 -10.49 4.15 -23.51
N ASP A 6 -9.42 4.81 -23.96
CA ASP A 6 -8.30 5.19 -23.10
C ASP A 6 -8.69 6.22 -22.05
N GLU A 7 -9.52 7.21 -22.40
CA GLU A 7 -10.00 8.22 -21.45
C GLU A 7 -10.91 7.60 -20.38
N ALA A 8 -11.79 6.67 -20.77
CA ALA A 8 -12.65 5.97 -19.82
C ALA A 8 -11.88 4.95 -18.96
N ALA A 9 -10.81 4.33 -19.50
CA ALA A 9 -9.92 3.48 -18.72
C ALA A 9 -9.08 4.30 -17.73
N SER A 10 -8.57 5.45 -18.17
CA SER A 10 -7.82 6.40 -17.34
C SER A 10 -8.70 7.04 -16.25
N ALA A 11 -9.94 7.41 -16.57
CA ALA A 11 -10.90 7.92 -15.59
C ALA A 11 -11.29 6.86 -14.55
N ARG A 12 -11.45 5.59 -14.94
CA ARG A 12 -11.66 4.48 -14.00
C ARG A 12 -10.42 4.22 -13.15
N ALA A 13 -9.23 4.30 -13.73
CA ALA A 13 -7.98 4.19 -12.98
C ALA A 13 -7.81 5.35 -11.98
N ALA A 14 -8.17 6.58 -12.35
CA ALA A 14 -8.13 7.76 -11.49
C ALA A 14 -9.20 7.74 -10.39
N ALA A 15 -10.42 7.29 -10.70
CA ALA A 15 -11.48 7.10 -9.73
C ALA A 15 -11.15 5.96 -8.74
N GLY A 16 -10.62 4.84 -9.27
CA GLY A 16 -10.10 3.73 -8.48
C GLY A 16 -8.98 4.19 -7.56
N LYS A 17 -8.03 5.00 -8.08
CA LYS A 17 -6.95 5.64 -7.30
C LYS A 17 -7.48 6.54 -6.19
N SER A 18 -8.48 7.39 -6.46
CA SER A 18 -9.07 8.29 -5.46
C SER A 18 -9.78 7.53 -4.33
N GLN A 19 -10.53 6.48 -4.66
CA GLN A 19 -11.14 5.59 -3.66
C GLN A 19 -10.07 4.85 -2.84
N LEU A 20 -9.00 4.41 -3.50
CA LEU A 20 -7.84 3.80 -2.85
C LEU A 20 -7.09 4.74 -1.92
N GLU A 21 -6.96 6.01 -2.30
CA GLU A 21 -6.33 7.07 -1.50
C GLU A 21 -7.16 7.41 -0.26
N ALA A 22 -8.49 7.44 -0.40
CA ALA A 22 -9.40 7.64 0.73
C ALA A 22 -9.33 6.48 1.74
N LEU A 23 -9.18 5.25 1.26
CA LEU A 23 -9.03 4.06 2.10
C LEU A 23 -7.62 3.94 2.70
N ALA A 24 -6.59 4.35 1.95
CA ALA A 24 -5.19 4.42 2.39
C ALA A 24 -4.89 5.66 3.25
N ALA A 25 -5.88 6.46 3.64
CA ALA A 25 -5.67 7.67 4.43
C ALA A 25 -5.18 7.43 5.88
N ASP A 26 -5.01 6.17 6.31
CA ASP A 26 -3.98 5.80 7.28
C ASP A 26 -3.01 4.82 6.58
N THR A 27 -2.05 5.39 5.86
CA THR A 27 -1.12 4.63 5.03
C THR A 27 -0.32 3.65 5.86
N THR A 28 -0.14 3.89 7.17
CA THR A 28 0.73 3.08 8.02
C THR A 28 0.06 1.80 8.51
N CYS A 29 -1.22 1.85 8.87
CA CYS A 29 -1.95 0.64 9.26
C CYS A 29 -2.14 -0.30 8.07
N SER A 30 -2.63 0.24 6.95
CA SER A 30 -2.90 -0.56 5.74
C SER A 30 -1.62 -1.02 5.03
N ALA A 31 -0.55 -0.23 5.00
CA ALA A 31 0.74 -0.70 4.44
C ALA A 31 1.30 -1.86 5.27
N ARG A 32 1.28 -1.77 6.61
CA ARG A 32 1.71 -2.88 7.47
C ARG A 32 0.89 -4.15 7.28
N ALA A 33 -0.38 -4.04 6.91
CA ALA A 33 -1.20 -5.20 6.57
C ALA A 33 -0.71 -5.88 5.29
N VAL A 34 -0.37 -5.08 4.28
CA VAL A 34 0.21 -5.55 3.02
C VAL A 34 1.61 -6.16 3.23
N ASP A 35 2.45 -5.58 4.09
CA ASP A 35 3.79 -6.10 4.40
C ASP A 35 3.79 -7.50 5.03
N ARG A 36 2.68 -7.90 5.67
CA ARG A 36 2.54 -9.24 6.27
C ARG A 36 2.28 -10.35 5.24
N LEU A 37 1.98 -9.99 3.98
CA LEU A 37 1.74 -10.98 2.92
C LEU A 37 3.07 -11.59 2.44
N ARG A 38 3.26 -12.88 2.73
CA ARG A 38 4.51 -13.61 2.40
C ARG A 38 4.85 -13.64 0.90
N GLY A 39 3.85 -13.71 0.02
CA GLY A 39 4.01 -13.70 -1.45
C GLY A 39 3.71 -12.35 -2.10
N GLY A 40 3.51 -11.30 -1.29
CA GLY A 40 3.00 -10.02 -1.76
C GLY A 40 1.58 -10.10 -2.35
N CYS A 41 1.18 -9.09 -3.12
CA CYS A 41 -0.17 -9.01 -3.68
C CYS A 41 -0.41 -9.96 -4.86
N ARG A 42 0.65 -10.58 -5.40
CA ARG A 42 0.60 -11.38 -6.64
C ARG A 42 0.20 -12.84 -6.39
N GLU A 43 0.44 -13.33 -5.18
CA GLU A 43 0.15 -14.71 -4.77
C GLU A 43 -0.92 -14.70 -3.66
N MET A 44 -2.02 -13.98 -3.91
CA MET A 44 -3.12 -13.86 -2.96
C MET A 44 -4.19 -14.90 -3.27
N ASP A 45 -4.41 -15.80 -2.31
CA ASP A 45 -5.49 -16.77 -2.27
C ASP A 45 -6.69 -16.24 -1.45
N ASP A 46 -7.82 -16.94 -1.49
CA ASP A 46 -9.05 -16.53 -0.79
C ASP A 46 -8.83 -16.31 0.72
N GLN A 47 -7.93 -17.09 1.33
CA GLN A 47 -7.64 -16.98 2.77
C GLN A 47 -6.85 -15.71 3.07
N SER A 48 -5.78 -15.44 2.34
CA SER A 48 -4.97 -14.23 2.49
C SER A 48 -5.77 -12.98 2.10
N GLN A 49 -6.63 -13.05 1.08
CA GLN A 49 -7.57 -11.99 0.71
C GLN A 49 -8.53 -11.67 1.86
N SER A 50 -9.13 -12.69 2.47
CA SER A 50 -10.03 -12.53 3.63
C SER A 50 -9.31 -11.92 4.83
N ARG A 51 -8.10 -12.39 5.14
CA ARG A 51 -7.31 -11.86 6.26
C ARG A 51 -6.89 -10.41 6.02
N LEU A 52 -6.48 -10.07 4.80
CA LEU A 52 -6.14 -8.70 4.42
C LEU A 52 -7.37 -7.78 4.53
N ALA A 53 -8.55 -8.27 4.16
CA ALA A 53 -9.80 -7.53 4.31
C ALA A 53 -10.15 -7.26 5.77
N VAL A 54 -9.92 -8.22 6.68
CA VAL A 54 -10.08 -8.01 8.12
C VAL A 54 -9.10 -6.95 8.63
N ASP A 55 -7.86 -6.99 8.17
CA ASP A 55 -6.87 -5.97 8.54
C ASP A 55 -7.28 -4.56 8.08
N PHE A 56 -7.72 -4.40 6.83
CA PHE A 56 -8.23 -3.12 6.33
C PHE A 56 -9.48 -2.66 7.09
N THR A 57 -10.36 -3.60 7.43
CA THR A 57 -11.54 -3.33 8.26
C THR A 57 -11.14 -2.80 9.62
N ASN A 58 -10.19 -3.45 10.29
CA ASN A 58 -9.70 -3.03 11.59
C ASN A 58 -9.02 -1.65 11.54
N CYS A 59 -8.23 -1.38 10.49
CA CYS A 59 -7.66 -0.04 10.29
C CYS A 59 -8.76 1.03 10.16
N HIS A 60 -9.81 0.76 9.38
CA HIS A 60 -10.93 1.68 9.20
C HIS A 60 -11.75 1.89 10.49
N LEU A 61 -12.04 0.82 11.22
CA LEU A 61 -12.79 0.86 12.48
C LEU A 61 -12.00 1.60 13.56
N ALA A 62 -10.71 1.28 13.73
CA ALA A 62 -9.84 1.96 14.70
C ALA A 62 -9.77 3.47 14.46
N LYS A 63 -9.60 3.88 13.19
CA LYS A 63 -9.62 5.30 12.80
C LYS A 63 -10.96 5.98 13.09
N SER A 64 -12.05 5.22 13.06
CA SER A 64 -13.40 5.69 13.36
C SER A 64 -13.76 5.62 14.85
N GLY A 65 -12.83 5.20 15.72
CA GLY A 65 -13.08 5.00 17.15
C GLY A 65 -14.01 3.83 17.47
N LEU A 66 -14.14 2.88 16.54
CA LEU A 66 -14.99 1.71 16.66
C LEU A 66 -14.19 0.48 17.10
N THR A 67 -14.89 -0.51 17.65
CA THR A 67 -14.32 -1.79 18.07
C THR A 67 -13.70 -2.53 16.89
N THR A 68 -12.46 -2.99 17.06
CA THR A 68 -11.74 -3.86 16.12
C THR A 68 -11.90 -5.35 16.47
N TYR A 69 -11.59 -6.22 15.52
CA TYR A 69 -11.79 -7.66 15.63
C TYR A 69 -10.46 -8.40 15.46
N GLU A 70 -10.06 -9.16 16.47
CA GLU A 70 -8.82 -9.95 16.40
C GLU A 70 -8.93 -11.06 15.33
N CYS A 71 -7.91 -11.19 14.48
CA CYS A 71 -7.82 -12.26 13.50
C CYS A 71 -6.36 -12.74 13.36
N THR A 72 -5.97 -13.70 14.20
CA THR A 72 -4.62 -14.28 14.16
C THR A 72 -4.49 -15.38 13.11
N SER A 73 -3.26 -15.80 12.79
CA SER A 73 -3.00 -16.91 11.85
C SER A 73 -3.65 -18.23 12.28
N GLU A 74 -3.78 -18.45 13.59
CA GLU A 74 -4.32 -19.67 14.18
C GLU A 74 -5.85 -19.71 14.18
N MET A 75 -6.50 -18.55 14.10
CA MET A 75 -7.95 -18.44 14.04
C MET A 75 -8.48 -18.84 12.66
N SER A 76 -9.66 -19.47 12.64
CA SER A 76 -10.40 -19.61 11.39
C SER A 76 -10.97 -18.25 10.96
N LEU A 77 -11.24 -18.10 9.65
CA LEU A 77 -11.88 -16.89 9.13
C LEU A 77 -13.26 -16.67 9.76
N ALA A 78 -13.99 -17.74 10.05
CA ALA A 78 -15.29 -17.67 10.71
C ALA A 78 -15.17 -17.08 12.12
N ASP A 79 -14.15 -17.46 12.88
CA ASP A 79 -13.94 -16.97 14.25
C ASP A 79 -13.73 -15.46 14.29
N CYS A 80 -13.02 -14.90 13.30
CA CYS A 80 -12.75 -13.47 13.28
C CYS A 80 -13.80 -12.64 12.52
N THR A 81 -14.66 -13.24 11.69
CA THR A 81 -15.70 -12.51 10.92
C THR A 81 -17.11 -12.64 11.51
N LYS A 82 -17.46 -13.75 12.16
CA LYS A 82 -18.79 -13.95 12.77
C LYS A 82 -19.15 -12.85 13.79
N PRO A 83 -18.24 -12.41 14.69
CA PRO A 83 -18.57 -11.35 15.65
C PRO A 83 -18.89 -10.00 14.98
N MET A 84 -18.45 -9.78 13.74
CA MET A 84 -18.79 -8.57 12.98
C MET A 84 -20.27 -8.55 12.58
N VAL A 85 -20.84 -9.72 12.24
CA VAL A 85 -22.25 -9.92 11.87
C VAL A 85 -23.15 -9.74 13.09
N ASP A 86 -22.72 -10.25 14.24
CA ASP A 86 -23.50 -10.24 15.48
C ASP A 86 -23.59 -8.83 16.12
N SER A 87 -22.88 -7.84 15.58
CA SER A 87 -22.97 -6.45 16.01
C SER A 87 -24.31 -5.81 15.57
N ALA A 88 -24.93 -5.02 16.45
CA ALA A 88 -26.27 -4.47 16.25
C ALA A 88 -26.47 -3.64 14.96
N ALA A 89 -25.39 -3.19 14.32
CA ALA A 89 -25.42 -2.40 13.10
C ALA A 89 -24.80 -3.12 11.88
N ALA A 90 -24.22 -4.31 12.04
CA ALA A 90 -23.48 -5.06 11.00
C ALA A 90 -22.44 -4.22 10.22
N LEU A 91 -22.04 -3.05 10.73
CA LEU A 91 -21.19 -2.09 10.03
C LEU A 91 -19.81 -2.68 9.75
N ALA A 92 -19.27 -3.44 10.71
CA ALA A 92 -18.00 -4.11 10.57
C ALA A 92 -18.03 -5.18 9.47
N PHE A 93 -19.12 -5.93 9.35
CA PHE A 93 -19.25 -6.97 8.31
C PHE A 93 -19.41 -6.37 6.91
N ASN A 94 -20.09 -5.22 6.80
CA ASN A 94 -20.19 -4.47 5.54
C ASN A 94 -18.83 -3.91 5.12
N ALA A 95 -18.07 -3.34 6.05
CA ALA A 95 -16.71 -2.88 5.79
C ALA A 95 -15.82 -4.05 5.36
N TYR A 96 -15.85 -5.17 6.09
CA TYR A 96 -15.16 -6.41 5.71
C TYR A 96 -15.49 -6.86 4.30
N THR A 97 -16.77 -6.93 3.94
CA THR A 97 -17.19 -7.35 2.60
C THR A 97 -16.68 -6.39 1.53
N HIS A 98 -16.75 -5.07 1.78
CA HIS A 98 -16.22 -4.06 0.87
C HIS A 98 -14.71 -4.24 0.66
N PHE A 99 -13.94 -4.33 1.74
CA PHE A 99 -12.50 -4.54 1.67
C PHE A 99 -12.13 -5.88 1.05
N TYR A 100 -12.92 -6.94 1.27
CA TYR A 100 -12.71 -8.24 0.64
C TYR A 100 -12.79 -8.14 -0.88
N THR A 101 -13.84 -7.49 -1.40
CA THR A 101 -14.01 -7.31 -2.86
C THR A 101 -12.94 -6.44 -3.51
N HIS A 102 -12.20 -5.65 -2.74
CA HIS A 102 -11.19 -4.72 -3.22
C HIS A 102 -9.77 -5.05 -2.74
N ALA A 103 -9.57 -6.14 -2.01
CA ALA A 103 -8.30 -6.37 -1.31
C ALA A 103 -7.12 -6.45 -2.28
N GLU A 104 -7.30 -7.11 -3.44
CA GLU A 104 -6.26 -7.26 -4.47
C GLU A 104 -5.85 -5.94 -5.12
N SER A 105 -6.82 -5.12 -5.53
CA SER A 105 -6.54 -3.82 -6.13
C SER A 105 -5.91 -2.88 -5.11
N MET A 106 -6.38 -2.92 -3.86
CA MET A 106 -5.84 -2.12 -2.78
C MET A 106 -4.40 -2.49 -2.44
N CYS A 107 -4.13 -3.79 -2.34
CA CYS A 107 -2.79 -4.32 -2.10
C CYS A 107 -1.83 -3.86 -3.20
N SER A 108 -2.19 -4.05 -4.47
CA SER A 108 -1.35 -3.73 -5.62
C SER A 108 -0.98 -2.23 -5.66
N TYR A 109 -1.94 -1.36 -5.34
CA TYR A 109 -1.70 0.08 -5.26
C TYR A 109 -0.75 0.44 -4.11
N LEU A 110 -0.93 -0.14 -2.92
CA LEU A 110 -0.06 0.11 -1.77
C LEU A 110 1.38 -0.34 -2.06
N GLN A 111 1.58 -1.53 -2.66
CA GLN A 111 2.89 -1.98 -3.10
C GLN A 111 3.51 -1.05 -4.16
N SER A 112 2.72 -0.63 -5.15
CA SER A 112 3.21 0.30 -6.18
C SER A 112 3.68 1.63 -5.58
N ARG A 113 2.95 2.12 -4.57
CA ARG A 113 3.33 3.34 -3.85
C ARG A 113 4.61 3.20 -3.05
N GLU A 114 4.78 2.07 -2.36
CA GLU A 114 6.01 1.83 -1.60
C GLU A 114 7.22 1.68 -2.53
N PHE A 115 7.05 0.98 -3.65
CA PHE A 115 8.06 0.88 -4.68
C PHE A 115 8.44 2.26 -5.26
N GLN A 116 7.43 3.09 -5.55
CA GLN A 116 7.67 4.45 -6.03
C GLN A 116 8.47 5.27 -5.01
N ARG A 117 8.05 5.29 -3.74
CA ARG A 117 8.75 6.00 -2.65
C ARG A 117 10.19 5.53 -2.49
N SER A 118 10.42 4.21 -2.53
CA SER A 118 11.75 3.61 -2.44
C SER A 118 12.63 4.03 -3.63
N THR A 119 12.05 4.07 -4.83
CA THR A 119 12.75 4.49 -6.05
C THR A 119 13.14 5.96 -5.99
N GLU A 120 12.23 6.85 -5.57
CA GLU A 120 12.51 8.28 -5.39
C GLU A 120 13.68 8.49 -4.42
N THR A 121 13.67 7.79 -3.27
CA THR A 121 14.75 7.86 -2.27
C THR A 121 16.10 7.40 -2.84
N LEU A 122 16.12 6.32 -3.62
CA LEU A 122 17.34 5.81 -4.23
C LEU A 122 17.87 6.75 -5.31
N VAL A 123 17.00 7.39 -6.09
CA VAL A 123 17.38 8.40 -7.09
C VAL A 123 18.04 9.59 -6.42
N ASP A 124 17.48 10.08 -5.30
CA ASP A 124 18.07 11.19 -4.54
C ASP A 124 19.47 10.85 -4.01
N GLN A 125 19.63 9.64 -3.44
CA GLN A 125 20.92 9.15 -2.95
C GLN A 125 21.95 9.00 -4.08
N LEU A 126 21.53 8.44 -5.21
CA LEU A 126 22.40 8.28 -6.39
C LEU A 126 22.85 9.64 -6.93
N HIS A 127 21.92 10.59 -7.02
CA HIS A 127 22.23 11.95 -7.46
C HIS A 127 23.23 12.64 -6.52
N ALA A 128 23.01 12.56 -5.21
CA ALA A 128 23.92 13.11 -4.21
C ALA A 128 25.33 12.47 -4.29
N SER A 129 25.39 11.15 -4.47
CA SER A 129 26.66 10.43 -4.63
C SER A 129 27.38 10.84 -5.91
N ALA A 130 26.67 11.00 -7.02
CA ALA A 130 27.26 11.42 -8.29
C ALA A 130 27.84 12.84 -8.20
N GLN A 131 27.12 13.77 -7.56
CA GLN A 131 27.62 15.12 -7.29
C GLN A 131 28.85 15.13 -6.37
N GLY A 132 28.85 14.29 -5.35
CA GLY A 132 30.00 14.11 -4.45
C GLY A 132 31.25 13.64 -5.19
N THR A 133 31.11 12.60 -6.01
CA THR A 133 32.21 12.07 -6.83
C THR A 133 32.72 13.11 -7.84
N ALA A 134 31.83 13.84 -8.52
CA ALA A 134 32.21 14.90 -9.44
C ALA A 134 33.02 16.00 -8.73
N SER A 135 32.59 16.42 -7.54
CA SER A 135 33.28 17.43 -6.73
C SER A 135 34.67 16.96 -6.28
N GLN A 136 34.83 15.68 -5.94
CA GLN A 136 36.12 15.09 -5.59
C GLN A 136 37.07 15.06 -6.80
N LEU A 137 36.58 14.65 -7.98
CA LEU A 137 37.37 14.66 -9.21
C LEU A 137 37.84 16.07 -9.59
N ASP A 138 36.97 17.06 -9.47
CA ASP A 138 37.34 18.47 -9.71
C ASP A 138 38.41 18.98 -8.74
N SER A 139 38.34 18.53 -7.47
CA SER A 139 39.34 18.90 -6.46
C SER A 139 40.69 18.26 -6.77
N LEU A 140 40.71 16.95 -7.08
CA LEU A 140 41.93 16.24 -7.47
C LEU A 140 42.59 16.86 -8.72
N LYS A 141 41.78 17.30 -9.69
CA LYS A 141 42.27 17.99 -10.87
C LYS A 141 42.97 19.30 -10.51
N LYS A 142 42.36 20.14 -9.66
CA LYS A 142 42.95 21.41 -9.21
C LYS A 142 44.25 21.19 -8.43
N ASP A 143 44.28 20.20 -7.55
CA ASP A 143 45.48 19.86 -6.77
C ASP A 143 46.62 19.43 -7.70
N THR A 144 46.32 18.60 -8.70
CA THR A 144 47.29 18.16 -9.72
C THR A 144 47.81 19.34 -10.55
N GLU A 145 46.95 20.28 -10.94
CA GLU A 145 47.34 21.49 -11.68
C GLU A 145 48.19 22.45 -10.85
N SER A 146 48.04 22.46 -9.52
CA SER A 146 48.84 23.30 -8.61
C SER A 146 50.25 22.77 -8.32
N LEU A 147 50.48 21.48 -8.61
CA LEU A 147 51.74 20.78 -8.36
C LEU A 147 52.67 20.73 -9.58
N GLY A 148 52.20 21.15 -10.77
CA GLY A 148 52.96 21.23 -12.02
C GLY A 148 53.34 22.65 -12.40
#